data_AF-A0A1V5XF17-F1
#
_entry.id   AF-A0A1V5XF17-F1
#
_cell.length_a   1.000
_cell.length_b   1.000
_cell.length_c   1.000
_cell.angle_alpha   90.00
_cell.angle_beta   90.00
_cell.angle_gamma   90.00
#
_symmetry.space_group_name_H-M   'P 1'
#
loop_
_entity.id
_entity.type
_entity.pdbx_description
1 polymer ?
#
loop_
_entity_poly.entity_id
_entity_poly.type
_entity_poly.pdbx_seq_one_letter_code
_entity_poly.pdbx_strand_id
1 'polypeptide(L)'
;MPSHRLVAVMGVVLAMFCGCKSEKSTSGRWVACTCPYLTDYDEPAKHTLRVCVPDGENAEETAFGCASKLVHGPAEACRCDPPAEVCDSPKACISNEYK
;
A
#
# COMPACT_ATOMS: atom_id res chain seq x y z
N MET A 1 39.49 -25.60 -45.81
CA MET A 1 38.17 -25.95 -45.21
C MET A 1 38.13 -25.42 -43.78
N PRO A 2 37.71 -24.16 -43.54
CA PRO A 2 37.56 -23.65 -42.18
C PRO A 2 36.17 -23.99 -41.64
N SER A 3 36.16 -24.83 -40.60
CA SER A 3 34.95 -25.20 -39.85
C SER A 3 34.61 -24.14 -38.81
N HIS A 4 33.37 -23.70 -38.88
CA HIS A 4 32.59 -22.91 -37.92
C HIS A 4 32.97 -23.10 -36.45
N ARG A 5 33.04 -22.02 -35.66
CA ARG A 5 32.25 -21.82 -34.41
C ARG A 5 32.11 -20.33 -34.10
N LEU A 6 30.94 -19.78 -34.43
CA LEU A 6 30.40 -18.55 -33.83
C LEU A 6 30.20 -18.81 -32.34
N VAL A 7 30.97 -18.13 -31.48
CA VAL A 7 30.71 -18.08 -30.04
C VAL A 7 29.91 -16.81 -29.78
N ALA A 8 28.60 -16.99 -29.68
CA ALA A 8 27.68 -15.98 -29.18
C ALA A 8 27.67 -15.98 -27.64
N VAL A 9 27.10 -14.89 -27.11
CA VAL A 9 26.57 -14.73 -25.74
C VAL A 9 27.54 -14.16 -24.71
N MET A 10 27.56 -12.82 -24.64
CA MET A 10 27.71 -12.11 -23.36
C MET A 10 26.59 -11.07 -23.23
N GLY A 11 25.41 -11.56 -22.87
CA GLY A 11 24.37 -10.74 -22.26
C GLY A 11 24.57 -10.78 -20.75
N VAL A 12 25.31 -9.80 -20.19
CA VAL A 12 25.34 -9.60 -18.75
C VAL A 12 24.05 -8.86 -18.38
N VAL A 13 23.03 -9.64 -18.09
CA VAL A 13 21.81 -9.13 -17.45
C VAL A 13 22.21 -8.71 -16.04
N LEU A 14 22.38 -7.41 -15.82
CA LEU A 14 22.33 -6.82 -14.48
C LEU A 14 20.91 -7.05 -13.95
N ALA A 15 20.69 -8.21 -13.34
CA ALA A 15 19.61 -8.40 -12.40
C ALA A 15 19.94 -7.51 -11.20
N MET A 16 19.50 -6.25 -11.28
CA MET A 16 19.26 -5.45 -10.09
C MET A 16 18.43 -6.31 -9.16
N PHE A 17 19.07 -6.79 -8.10
CA PHE A 17 18.42 -7.29 -6.91
C PHE A 17 17.60 -6.13 -6.36
N CYS A 18 16.38 -5.97 -6.89
CA CYS A 18 15.27 -5.43 -6.12
C CYS A 18 15.15 -6.38 -4.94
N GLY A 19 15.83 -6.04 -3.85
CA GLY A 19 15.66 -6.71 -2.58
C GLY A 19 14.21 -6.53 -2.18
N CYS A 20 13.35 -7.44 -2.63
CA CYS A 20 12.09 -7.76 -1.99
C CYS A 20 12.48 -8.25 -0.60
N LYS A 21 12.68 -7.28 0.30
CA LYS A 21 12.78 -7.45 1.72
C LYS A 21 11.54 -8.24 2.07
N SER A 22 11.69 -9.56 2.24
CA SER A 22 10.65 -10.41 2.78
C SER A 22 10.45 -9.94 4.20
N GLU A 23 9.58 -8.95 4.36
CA GLU A 23 8.99 -8.57 5.62
C GLU A 23 8.39 -9.87 6.16
N LYS A 24 8.92 -10.37 7.28
CA LYS A 24 8.32 -11.48 8.02
C LYS A 24 6.81 -11.24 8.01
N SER A 25 6.05 -12.16 7.39
CA SER A 25 4.59 -12.12 7.40
C SER A 25 4.16 -12.11 8.86
N THR A 26 3.97 -10.90 9.36
CA THR A 26 3.48 -10.61 10.69
C THR A 26 2.02 -10.39 10.42
N SER A 27 1.22 -11.42 10.66
CA SER A 27 -0.22 -11.36 10.45
C SER A 27 -0.76 -10.12 11.15
N GLY A 28 -1.43 -9.25 10.40
CA GLY A 28 -2.08 -8.06 10.92
C GLY A 28 -3.58 -8.21 10.91
N ARG A 29 -4.27 -7.09 11.13
CA ARG A 29 -5.72 -6.99 11.03
C ARG A 29 -6.11 -5.83 10.12
N TRP A 30 -7.08 -6.10 9.26
CA TRP A 30 -7.76 -5.08 8.48
C TRP A 30 -8.60 -4.21 9.41
N VAL A 31 -8.34 -2.92 9.32
CA VAL A 31 -9.07 -1.85 9.99
C VAL A 31 -9.70 -0.98 8.91
N ALA A 32 -11.02 -0.81 8.95
CA ALA A 32 -11.71 0.13 8.09
C ALA A 32 -11.55 1.54 8.66
N CYS A 33 -11.18 2.50 7.82
CA CYS A 33 -11.00 3.89 8.19
C CYS A 33 -11.68 4.81 7.18
N THR A 34 -12.25 5.89 7.70
CA THR A 34 -12.80 6.98 6.91
C THR A 34 -11.97 8.23 7.18
N CYS A 35 -11.39 8.78 6.12
CA CYS A 35 -10.58 10.00 6.17
C CYS A 35 -11.34 11.13 5.48
N PRO A 36 -11.79 12.16 6.21
CA PRO A 36 -12.31 13.36 5.58
C PRO A 36 -11.17 14.08 4.85
N TYR A 37 -11.48 14.79 3.78
CA TYR A 37 -10.55 15.69 3.14
C TYR A 37 -11.28 16.95 2.67
N LEU A 38 -10.59 18.07 2.77
CA LEU A 38 -11.12 19.35 2.34
C LEU A 38 -11.23 19.37 0.82
N THR A 39 -12.37 19.83 0.35
CA THR A 39 -12.61 20.11 -1.07
C THR A 39 -13.09 21.55 -1.18
N ASP A 40 -13.09 22.10 -2.40
CA ASP A 40 -13.66 23.43 -2.67
C ASP A 40 -15.19 23.49 -2.50
N TYR A 41 -15.84 22.38 -2.12
CA TYR A 41 -17.28 22.31 -1.82
C TYR A 41 -17.55 22.54 -0.32
N ASP A 42 -18.76 23.01 0.00
CA ASP A 42 -19.20 23.31 1.39
C ASP A 42 -19.17 22.10 2.34
N GLU A 43 -19.21 20.86 1.81
CA GLU A 43 -19.15 19.64 2.61
C GLU A 43 -17.80 18.92 2.42
N PRO A 44 -17.15 18.47 3.52
CA PRO A 44 -15.93 17.69 3.40
C PRO A 44 -16.24 16.35 2.74
N ALA A 45 -15.54 16.06 1.65
CA ALA A 45 -15.58 14.74 1.06
C ALA A 45 -14.88 13.74 1.98
N LYS A 46 -15.22 12.45 1.83
CA LYS A 46 -14.70 11.39 2.69
C LYS A 46 -14.16 10.29 1.81
N HIS A 47 -12.98 9.81 2.14
CA HIS A 47 -12.39 8.65 1.50
C HIS A 47 -12.44 7.47 2.45
N THR A 48 -13.01 6.35 2.00
CA THR A 48 -13.09 5.12 2.79
C THR A 48 -12.03 4.13 2.32
N LEU A 49 -11.19 3.68 3.26
CA LEU A 49 -10.10 2.78 2.98
C LEU A 49 -9.93 1.74 4.07
N ARG A 50 -9.21 0.68 3.78
CA ARG A 50 -8.85 -0.38 4.73
C ARG A 50 -7.34 -0.43 4.87
N VAL A 51 -6.84 -0.44 6.09
CA VAL A 51 -5.41 -0.61 6.38
C VAL A 51 -5.16 -1.91 7.12
N CYS A 52 -4.11 -2.62 6.74
CA CYS A 52 -3.66 -3.80 7.46
C CYS A 52 -2.59 -3.37 8.47
N VAL A 53 -2.89 -3.47 9.77
CA VAL A 53 -1.94 -3.12 10.84
C VAL A 53 -1.79 -4.28 11.82
N PRO A 54 -0.60 -4.51 12.40
CA PRO A 54 -0.34 -5.70 13.22
C PRO A 54 -1.29 -5.84 14.43
N ASP A 55 -1.51 -4.75 15.19
CA ASP A 55 -2.27 -4.79 16.45
C ASP A 55 -3.46 -3.82 16.50
N GLY A 56 -3.86 -3.23 15.36
CA GLY A 56 -4.81 -2.12 15.34
C GLY A 56 -4.22 -0.78 15.83
N GLU A 57 -3.14 -0.82 16.62
CA GLU A 57 -2.34 0.33 16.98
C GLU A 57 -1.73 0.98 15.72
N ASN A 58 -1.79 2.31 15.66
CA ASN A 58 -1.38 3.14 14.51
C ASN A 58 -2.24 2.99 13.24
N ALA A 59 -3.46 2.44 13.33
CA ALA A 59 -4.39 2.38 12.21
C ALA A 59 -4.73 3.77 11.64
N GLU A 60 -4.99 4.75 12.51
CA GLU A 60 -5.32 6.13 12.11
C GLU A 60 -4.15 6.81 11.37
N GLU A 61 -2.91 6.66 11.87
CA GLU A 61 -1.71 7.21 11.23
C GLU A 61 -1.43 6.55 9.88
N THR A 62 -1.56 5.22 9.81
CA THR A 62 -1.39 4.46 8.57
C THR A 62 -2.47 4.83 7.55
N ALA A 63 -3.72 4.97 8.01
CA ALA A 63 -4.83 5.40 7.17
C ALA A 63 -4.65 6.82 6.65
N PHE A 64 -4.17 7.74 7.47
CA PHE A 64 -3.84 9.10 7.07
C PHE A 64 -2.76 9.14 6.00
N GLY A 65 -1.68 8.39 6.18
CA GLY A 65 -0.61 8.27 5.19
C GLY A 65 -1.09 7.68 3.86
N CYS A 66 -2.04 6.74 3.91
CA CYS A 66 -2.63 6.14 2.71
C CYS A 66 -3.64 7.07 2.03
N ALA A 67 -4.53 7.72 2.78
CA ALA A 67 -5.45 8.72 2.26
C ALA A 67 -4.70 9.86 1.58
N SER A 68 -3.65 10.39 2.22
CA SER A 68 -2.83 11.50 1.68
C SER A 68 -2.18 11.21 0.33
N LYS A 69 -2.03 9.93 -0.05
CA LYS A 69 -1.54 9.52 -1.38
C LYS A 69 -2.65 9.33 -2.41
N LEU A 70 -3.88 9.10 -1.95
CA LEU A 70 -5.03 8.77 -2.78
C LEU A 70 -5.92 10.00 -3.06
N VAL A 71 -5.97 10.96 -2.14
CA VAL A 71 -6.79 12.17 -2.29
C VAL A 71 -5.95 13.37 -2.76
N HIS A 72 -6.53 14.20 -3.62
CA HIS A 72 -5.97 15.48 -4.01
C HIS A 72 -6.39 16.54 -2.99
N GLY A 73 -5.72 16.60 -1.84
CA GLY A 73 -6.00 17.59 -0.81
C GLY A 73 -5.40 17.22 0.55
N PRO A 74 -5.38 18.15 1.53
CA PRO A 74 -5.02 17.81 2.89
C PRO A 74 -6.11 16.89 3.47
N ALA A 75 -5.73 15.64 3.71
CA ALA A 75 -6.56 14.75 4.51
C ALA A 75 -6.66 15.32 5.93
N GLU A 76 -7.82 15.15 6.57
CA GLU A 76 -8.03 15.43 7.98
C GLU A 76 -7.82 14.15 8.81
N ALA A 77 -7.97 14.27 10.13
CA ALA A 77 -7.84 13.13 11.03
C ALA A 77 -8.80 11.99 10.65
N CYS A 78 -8.24 10.84 10.29
CA CYS A 78 -9.01 9.65 9.94
C CYS A 78 -9.67 9.04 11.18
N ARG A 79 -10.87 8.50 11.01
CA ARG A 79 -11.55 7.70 12.03
C ARG A 79 -11.56 6.25 11.60
N CYS A 80 -11.17 5.37 12.52
CA CYS A 80 -11.05 3.94 12.24
C CYS A 80 -11.97 3.13 13.15
N ASP A 81 -12.61 2.13 12.56
CA ASP A 81 -13.42 1.12 13.26
C ASP A 81 -12.53 0.05 13.92
N PRO A 82 -13.04 -0.73 14.88
CA PRO A 82 -12.29 -1.84 15.45
C PRO A 82 -11.90 -2.89 14.37
N PRO A 83 -10.73 -3.54 14.50
CA PRO A 83 -10.19 -4.46 13.51
C PRO A 83 -11.05 -5.72 13.32
N ALA A 84 -11.54 -5.93 12.10
CA ALA A 84 -12.53 -6.97 11.80
C ALA A 84 -11.95 -8.29 11.26
N GLU A 85 -10.91 -8.22 10.41
CA GLU A 85 -10.41 -9.39 9.66
C GLU A 85 -8.89 -9.50 9.75
N VAL A 86 -8.33 -10.72 9.67
CA VAL A 86 -6.87 -10.93 9.65
C VAL A 86 -6.31 -10.67 8.24
N CYS A 87 -5.09 -10.17 8.14
CA CYS A 87 -4.41 -9.91 6.88
C CYS A 87 -2.95 -10.38 6.91
N ASP A 88 -2.46 -10.89 5.78
CA ASP A 88 -1.10 -11.45 5.67
C ASP A 88 -0.03 -10.40 5.29
N SER A 89 -0.45 -9.21 4.86
CA SER A 89 0.45 -8.13 4.41
C SER A 89 0.30 -6.89 5.28
N PRO A 90 1.01 -6.79 6.41
CA PRO A 90 1.01 -5.59 7.24
C PRO A 90 1.46 -4.37 6.43
N LYS A 91 0.84 -3.22 6.70
CA LYS A 91 1.00 -1.93 6.00
C LYS A 91 0.44 -1.86 4.58
N ALA A 92 -0.32 -2.85 4.14
CA ALA A 92 -1.12 -2.75 2.94
C ALA A 92 -2.32 -1.79 3.17
N CYS A 93 -2.68 -1.03 2.14
CA CYS A 93 -3.84 -0.16 2.12
C CYS A 93 -4.69 -0.44 0.88
N ILE A 94 -6.00 -0.52 1.06
CA ILE A 94 -6.96 -0.77 -0.03
C ILE A 94 -8.02 0.33 0.03
N SER A 95 -8.18 1.09 -1.05
CA SER A 95 -9.30 2.02 -1.18
C SER A 95 -10.57 1.25 -1.52
N ASN A 96 -11.67 1.51 -0.81
CA ASN A 96 -12.95 0.89 -1.08
C ASN A 96 -13.73 1.57 -2.24
N GLU A 97 -13.21 2.67 -2.78
CA GLU A 97 -13.95 3.52 -3.73
C GLU A 97 -13.74 3.11 -5.20
N TYR A 98 -12.89 2.11 -5.46
CA TYR A 98 -12.59 1.60 -6.80
C TYR A 98 -13.18 0.20 -7.06
N LYS A 99 -14.42 -0.06 -6.61
CA LYS A 99 -15.11 -1.33 -6.88
C LYS A 99 -16.20 -1.20 -7.93
#